data_AF-A0A7C0WW98-F1
#
_entry.id   AF-A0A7C0WW98-F1
#
_cell.length_a   1.000
_cell.length_b   1.000
_cell.length_c   1.000
_cell.angle_alpha   90.00
_cell.angle_beta   90.00
_cell.angle_gamma   90.00
#
_symmetry.space_group_name_H-M   'P 1'
#
loop_
_entity.id
_entity.type
_entity.pdbx_description
1 polymer ?
#
loop_
_entity_poly.entity_id
_entity_poly.type
_entity_poly.pdbx_seq_one_letter_code
_entity_poly.pdbx_strand_id
1 'polypeptide(L)'
;MNIEDLYSMIPSVPCPPGCTTCCRNFGVPSRTRIEDERIKKYLREHGMEVGKASGTTCPYVTDEGCSIYPVRPFICRIYGTSPNFLCVENYRPARLLEPEEEEELFYLYRKHFSG
;
A
#
# COMPACT_ATOMS: atom_id res chain seq x y z
N MET A 1 -9.91 7.72 15.58
CA MET A 1 -8.78 7.49 14.68
C MET A 1 -9.30 7.56 13.25
N ASN A 2 -8.76 8.47 12.45
CA ASN A 2 -8.95 8.45 11.01
C ASN A 2 -7.87 7.55 10.38
N ILE A 3 -8.00 7.23 9.09
CA ILE A 3 -7.07 6.32 8.42
C ILE A 3 -5.68 6.92 8.18
N GLU A 4 -5.55 8.25 8.14
CA GLU A 4 -4.26 8.93 8.04
C GLU A 4 -3.47 8.83 9.34
N ASP A 5 -4.14 8.89 10.50
CA ASP A 5 -3.52 8.65 11.80
C ASP A 5 -2.84 7.27 11.82
N LEU A 6 -3.54 6.23 11.34
CA LEU A 6 -2.98 4.88 11.21
C LEU A 6 -1.79 4.85 10.25
N TYR A 7 -1.89 5.50 9.09
CA TYR A 7 -0.81 5.51 8.11
C TYR A 7 0.43 6.26 8.60
N SER A 8 0.27 7.27 9.45
CA SER A 8 1.38 8.02 10.03
C SER A 8 2.25 7.18 10.98
N MET A 9 1.72 6.08 11.50
CA MET A 9 2.43 5.13 12.36
C MET A 9 3.32 4.15 11.56
N ILE A 10 3.15 4.06 10.24
CA ILE A 10 3.87 3.10 9.39
C ILE A 10 5.14 3.77 8.84
N PRO A 11 6.34 3.17 9.02
CA PRO A 11 7.56 3.66 8.38
C PRO A 11 7.40 3.74 6.85
N SER A 12 8.14 4.63 6.19
CA SER A 12 8.15 4.67 4.73
C SER A 12 9.33 3.91 4.15
N VAL A 13 9.06 2.98 3.22
CA VAL A 13 10.10 2.32 2.42
C VAL A 13 10.64 3.32 1.40
N PRO A 14 11.98 3.48 1.28
CA PRO A 14 12.59 4.38 0.30
C PRO A 14 12.61 3.73 -1.10
N CYS A 15 11.42 3.41 -1.65
CA CYS A 15 11.32 2.92 -3.01
C CYS A 15 11.92 3.97 -3.97
N PRO A 16 12.88 3.60 -4.85
CA PRO A 16 13.41 4.56 -5.80
C PRO A 16 12.32 4.97 -6.81
N PRO A 17 12.44 6.15 -7.44
CA PRO A 17 11.57 6.54 -8.55
C PRO A 17 11.48 5.44 -9.61
N GLY A 18 10.27 5.14 -10.09
CA GLY A 18 10.05 4.08 -11.09
C GLY A 18 10.05 2.64 -10.54
N CYS A 19 10.22 2.42 -9.24
CA CYS A 19 10.15 1.06 -8.67
C CYS A 19 8.75 0.44 -8.87
N THR A 20 8.69 -0.70 -9.57
CA THR A 20 7.43 -1.39 -9.89
C THR A 20 7.44 -2.88 -9.58
N THR A 21 8.56 -3.45 -9.09
CA THR A 21 8.72 -4.90 -8.93
C THR A 21 7.62 -5.54 -8.10
N CYS A 22 7.33 -5.01 -6.92
CA CYS A 22 6.25 -5.58 -6.09
C CYS A 22 4.89 -5.42 -6.77
N CYS A 23 4.60 -4.26 -7.37
CA CYS A 23 3.33 -4.02 -8.05
C CYS A 23 3.10 -4.97 -9.24
N ARG A 24 4.15 -5.39 -9.95
CA ARG A 24 4.03 -6.35 -11.06
C ARG A 24 3.88 -7.80 -10.61
N ASN A 25 4.11 -8.09 -9.33
CA ASN A 25 4.14 -9.46 -8.79
C ASN A 25 3.16 -9.71 -7.63
N PHE A 26 2.36 -8.73 -7.22
CA PHE A 26 1.50 -8.81 -6.03
C PHE A 26 0.00 -8.92 -6.33
N GLY A 27 -0.43 -8.71 -7.58
CA GLY A 27 -1.83 -8.72 -7.99
C GLY A 27 -2.60 -7.48 -7.51
N VAL A 28 -3.92 -7.62 -7.39
CA VAL A 28 -4.78 -6.54 -6.86
C VAL A 28 -4.58 -6.46 -5.35
N PRO A 29 -4.15 -5.31 -4.79
CA PRO A 29 -3.93 -5.21 -3.35
C PRO A 29 -5.25 -5.31 -2.58
N SER A 30 -5.27 -6.16 -1.55
CA SER A 30 -6.37 -6.20 -0.58
C SER A 30 -6.53 -4.83 0.08
N ARG A 31 -7.79 -4.44 0.29
CA ARG A 31 -8.14 -3.11 0.79
C ARG A 31 -9.55 -3.10 1.37
N THR A 32 -9.77 -2.17 2.27
CA THR A 32 -11.11 -1.93 2.85
C THR A 32 -11.98 -1.09 1.93
N ARG A 33 -13.29 -1.03 2.23
CA ARG A 33 -14.23 -0.15 1.51
C ARG A 33 -13.81 1.31 1.57
N ILE A 34 -13.28 1.77 2.71
CA ILE A 34 -12.81 3.15 2.88
C ILE A 34 -11.64 3.46 1.95
N GLU A 35 -10.69 2.53 1.82
CA GLU A 35 -9.56 2.68 0.90
C GLU A 35 -9.97 2.59 -0.56
N ASP A 36 -10.89 1.70 -0.90
CA ASP A 36 -11.42 1.59 -2.26
C ASP A 36 -12.10 2.90 -2.69
N GLU A 37 -12.87 3.54 -1.81
CA GLU A 37 -13.47 4.85 -2.07
C GLU A 37 -12.42 5.96 -2.18
N ARG A 38 -11.35 5.94 -1.37
CA ARG A 38 -10.22 6.88 -1.50
C ARG A 38 -9.51 6.74 -2.85
N ILE A 39 -9.28 5.50 -3.29
CA ILE A 39 -8.67 5.20 -4.60
C ILE A 39 -9.59 5.69 -5.73
N LYS A 40 -10.88 5.34 -5.70
CA LYS A 40 -11.85 5.78 -6.70
C LYS A 40 -11.95 7.31 -6.77
N LYS A 41 -11.97 7.98 -5.62
CA LYS A 41 -11.98 9.45 -5.55
C LYS A 41 -10.74 10.03 -6.21
N TYR A 42 -9.56 9.56 -5.84
CA TYR A 42 -8.30 10.00 -6.42
C TYR A 42 -8.27 9.82 -7.93
N LEU A 43 -8.68 8.65 -8.43
CA LEU A 43 -8.73 8.38 -9.86
C LEU A 43 -9.66 9.34 -10.60
N ARG A 44 -10.87 9.59 -10.07
CA ARG A 44 -11.81 10.57 -10.66
C ARG A 44 -11.22 11.99 -10.69
N GLU A 45 -10.61 12.42 -9.60
CA GLU A 45 -10.02 13.77 -9.49
C GLU A 45 -8.84 13.97 -10.47
N HIS A 46 -8.18 12.89 -10.89
CA HIS A 46 -7.06 12.94 -11.82
C HIS A 46 -7.43 12.48 -13.25
N GLY A 47 -8.72 12.23 -13.53
CA GLY A 47 -9.17 11.77 -14.85
C GLY A 47 -8.61 10.40 -15.26
N MET A 48 -8.34 9.53 -14.28
CA MET A 48 -7.73 8.21 -14.48
C MET A 48 -8.79 7.10 -14.35
N GLU A 49 -8.61 6.02 -15.10
CA GLU A 49 -9.41 4.81 -14.96
C GLU A 49 -8.62 3.70 -14.26
N VAL A 50 -9.35 2.75 -13.65
CA VAL A 50 -8.73 1.55 -13.07
C VAL A 50 -8.28 0.64 -14.23
N GLY A 51 -6.99 0.29 -14.27
CA GLY A 51 -6.48 -0.68 -15.23
C GLY A 51 -7.06 -2.09 -15.01
N LYS A 52 -6.82 -3.00 -15.96
CA LYS A 52 -7.19 -4.40 -15.79
C LYS A 52 -6.05 -5.14 -15.09
N ALA A 53 -6.40 -5.85 -14.02
CA ALA A 53 -5.45 -6.79 -13.42
C ALA A 53 -5.18 -7.94 -14.40
N SER A 54 -3.93 -8.36 -14.51
CA SER A 54 -3.52 -9.48 -15.36
C SER A 54 -2.55 -10.37 -14.58
N GLY A 55 -2.96 -11.60 -14.26
CA GLY A 55 -2.20 -12.50 -13.40
C GLY A 55 -1.83 -11.83 -12.07
N THR A 56 -0.53 -11.70 -11.81
CA THR A 56 0.04 -11.05 -10.62
C THR A 56 0.34 -9.56 -10.80
N THR A 57 -0.06 -8.95 -11.92
CA THR A 57 0.18 -7.53 -12.18
C THR A 57 -0.95 -6.66 -11.61
N CYS A 58 -0.57 -5.75 -10.72
CA CYS A 58 -1.47 -4.77 -10.10
C CYS A 58 -2.08 -3.84 -11.16
N PRO A 59 -3.40 -3.55 -11.12
CA PRO A 59 -4.07 -2.70 -12.11
C PRO A 59 -3.67 -1.22 -12.06
N TYR A 60 -2.91 -0.81 -11.04
CA TYR A 60 -2.45 0.57 -10.86
C TYR A 60 -0.97 0.76 -11.22
N VAL A 61 -0.27 -0.29 -11.63
CA VAL A 61 1.13 -0.16 -12.05
C VAL A 61 1.21 0.45 -13.44
N THR A 62 2.14 1.37 -13.62
CA THR A 62 2.54 1.96 -14.89
C THR A 62 4.03 1.74 -15.09
N ASP A 63 4.58 2.12 -16.24
CA ASP A 63 6.02 2.04 -16.48
C ASP A 63 6.81 3.07 -15.65
N GLU A 64 6.12 4.09 -15.13
CA GLU A 64 6.71 5.17 -14.32
C GLU A 64 6.53 4.97 -12.81
N GLY A 65 5.76 3.96 -12.38
CA GLY A 65 5.53 3.67 -10.97
C GLY A 65 4.10 3.26 -10.64
N CYS A 66 3.64 3.61 -9.45
CA CYS A 66 2.26 3.35 -9.02
C CYS A 66 1.40 4.59 -9.28
N SER A 67 0.39 4.48 -10.14
CA SER A 67 -0.55 5.58 -10.45
C SER A 67 -1.32 6.11 -9.24
N ILE A 68 -1.49 5.29 -8.20
CA ILE A 68 -2.21 5.64 -6.97
C ILE A 68 -1.28 5.81 -5.77
N TYR A 69 0.02 6.07 -5.99
CA TYR A 69 1.03 6.09 -4.93
C TYR A 69 0.63 6.88 -3.65
N PRO A 70 0.01 8.08 -3.75
CA PRO A 70 -0.41 8.86 -2.58
C PRO A 70 -1.52 8.20 -1.76
N VAL A 71 -2.41 7.47 -2.41
CA VAL A 71 -3.60 6.83 -1.82
C VAL A 71 -3.48 5.30 -1.77
N ARG A 72 -2.24 4.78 -1.74
CA ARG A 72 -1.97 3.34 -1.58
C ARG A 72 -2.69 2.79 -0.35
N PRO A 73 -3.28 1.59 -0.44
CA PRO A 73 -3.92 0.94 0.70
C PRO A 73 -2.88 0.46 1.72
N PHE A 74 -3.37 0.12 2.91
CA PHE A 74 -2.62 -0.33 4.08
C PHE A 74 -1.63 -1.44 3.74
N ILE A 75 -2.06 -2.46 3.00
CA ILE A 75 -1.20 -3.60 2.66
C ILE A 75 0.02 -3.16 1.83
N CYS A 76 -0.13 -2.16 0.96
CA CYS A 76 0.97 -1.60 0.17
C CYS A 76 1.91 -0.73 0.99
N ARG A 77 1.44 -0.19 2.13
CA ARG A 77 2.26 0.63 3.06
C ARG A 77 3.05 -0.24 4.02
N ILE A 78 2.45 -1.33 4.52
CA ILE A 78 3.11 -2.31 5.38
C ILE A 78 4.20 -3.10 4.63
N TYR A 79 3.98 -3.34 3.34
CA TYR A 79 4.94 -4.07 2.52
C TYR A 79 6.29 -3.33 2.44
N GLY A 80 7.34 -4.00 2.90
CA GLY A 80 8.71 -3.52 3.02
C GLY A 80 9.04 -2.86 4.35
N THR A 81 8.05 -2.64 5.22
CA THR A 81 8.24 -2.09 6.57
C THR A 81 8.10 -3.14 7.65
N SER A 82 7.30 -4.18 7.38
CA SER A 82 7.10 -5.32 8.26
C SER A 82 8.25 -6.33 8.15
N PRO A 83 8.67 -6.98 9.26
CA PRO A 83 9.63 -8.06 9.24
C PRO A 83 9.10 -9.31 8.49
N ASN A 84 7.77 -9.46 8.40
CA ASN A 84 7.09 -10.56 7.73
C ASN A 84 6.83 -10.31 6.24
N PHE A 85 6.86 -9.04 5.80
CA PHE A 85 6.56 -8.65 4.42
C PHE A 85 7.66 -7.78 3.83
N LEU A 86 8.87 -8.32 3.70
CA LEU A 86 10.02 -7.56 3.22
C LEU A 86 9.94 -7.20 1.72
N CYS A 87 10.54 -6.06 1.36
CA CYS A 87 10.68 -5.66 -0.04
C CYS A 87 11.61 -6.64 -0.78
N VAL A 88 11.14 -7.17 -1.91
CA VAL A 88 11.88 -8.08 -2.80
C VAL A 88 13.16 -7.49 -3.38
N GLU A 89 13.21 -6.17 -3.58
CA GLU A 89 14.40 -5.44 -4.05
C GLU A 89 15.34 -5.05 -2.89
N ASN A 90 15.05 -5.53 -1.68
CA ASN A 90 15.85 -5.25 -0.48
C ASN A 90 15.93 -3.76 -0.06
N TYR A 91 15.06 -2.89 -0.56
CA TYR A 91 14.88 -1.55 0.03
C TYR A 91 14.28 -1.66 1.43
N ARG A 92 14.78 -0.88 2.38
CA ARG A 92 14.37 -0.91 3.79
C ARG A 92 14.16 0.49 4.34
N PRO A 93 13.15 0.71 5.20
CA PRO A 93 13.06 1.93 6.00
C PRO A 93 14.27 2.03 6.95
N ALA A 94 14.45 3.19 7.57
CA ALA A 94 15.49 3.39 8.60
C ALA A 94 15.35 2.41 9.79
N ARG A 95 14.12 1.98 10.09
CA ARG A 95 13.79 0.96 11.07
C ARG A 95 12.60 0.14 10.57
N LEU A 96 12.69 -1.18 10.66
CA LEU A 96 11.54 -2.06 10.45
C LEU A 96 10.58 -1.94 11.64
N LEU A 97 9.32 -2.32 11.43
CA LEU A 97 8.38 -2.49 12.53
C LEU A 97 8.87 -3.61 13.46
N GLU A 98 8.74 -3.41 14.75
CA GLU A 98 8.81 -4.52 15.71
C GLU A 98 7.54 -5.39 15.57
N PRO A 99 7.60 -6.68 15.93
CA PRO A 99 6.45 -7.58 15.84
C PRO A 99 5.19 -7.06 16.54
N GLU A 100 5.34 -6.43 17.72
CA GLU A 100 4.24 -5.87 18.49
C GLU A 100 3.62 -4.65 17.81
N GLU A 101 4.44 -3.80 17.17
CA GLU A 101 3.98 -2.65 16.40
C GLU A 101 3.20 -3.11 15.16
N GLU A 102 3.69 -4.15 14.47
CA GLU A 102 2.97 -4.76 13.35
C GLU A 102 1.60 -5.30 13.81
N GLU A 103 1.56 -6.07 14.89
CA GLU A 103 0.32 -6.64 15.42
C GLU A 103 -0.69 -5.54 15.78
N GLU A 104 -0.23 -4.48 16.45
CA GLU A 104 -1.06 -3.33 16.80
C GLU A 104 -1.62 -2.62 15.56
N LEU A 105 -0.79 -2.38 14.54
CA LEU A 105 -1.23 -1.77 13.28
C LEU A 105 -2.33 -2.60 12.60
N PHE A 106 -2.15 -3.92 12.52
CA PHE A 106 -3.16 -4.82 11.97
C PHE A 106 -4.44 -4.86 12.82
N TYR A 107 -4.31 -4.83 14.15
CA TYR A 107 -5.45 -4.75 15.06
C TYR A 107 -6.25 -3.46 14.86
N LEU A 108 -5.59 -2.30 14.85
CA LEU A 108 -6.21 -1.00 14.63
C LEU A 108 -6.85 -0.92 13.25
N TYR A 109 -6.15 -1.42 12.21
CA TYR A 109 -6.67 -1.46 10.85
C TYR A 109 -7.99 -2.24 10.76
N ARG A 110 -8.03 -3.45 11.35
CA ARG A 110 -9.24 -4.28 11.39
C ARG A 110 -10.35 -3.64 12.20
N LYS A 111 -10.04 -3.18 13.42
CA LYS A 111 -11.00 -2.61 14.36
C LYS A 111 -11.72 -1.38 13.82
N HIS A 112 -11.00 -0.53 13.10
CA HIS A 112 -11.52 0.77 12.69
C HIS A 112 -11.95 0.85 11.22
N PHE A 113 -11.44 -0.02 10.34
CA PHE A 113 -11.65 0.15 8.89
C PHE A 113 -12.14 -1.11 8.16
N SER A 114 -12.16 -2.29 8.78
CA SER A 114 -12.61 -3.54 8.13
C SER A 114 -14.11 -3.86 8.31
N GLY A 115 -14.91 -2.90 8.80
CA GLY A 115 -16.36 -3.00 8.98
C GLY A 115 -17.21 -2.42 7.85
#